data_AF-A0A966YBX2-F1
#
_entry.id   AF-A0A966YBX2-F1
#
_cell.length_a   1.000
_cell.length_b   1.000
_cell.length_c   1.000
_cell.angle_alpha   90.00
_cell.angle_beta   90.00
_cell.angle_gamma   90.00
#
_symmetry.space_group_name_H-M   'P 1'
#
loop_
_entity.id
_entity.type
_entity.pdbx_description
1 polymer ?
#
loop_
_entity_poly.entity_id
_entity_poly.type
_entity_poly.pdbx_seq_one_letter_code
_entity_poly.pdbx_strand_id
1 'polypeptide(L)'
;MEGGLWRYSVNQRRAEVLTTGTTNPWGHDWTAEGEGFFVNTVNGHLWHLIPGAHFAQANGVDPNPLTYELIDQHADHYHFDVGAGWQKSRDGKANDLGGGHAHSGCLIYEGTNWPAVYRGRLFTLNFHGRRANQETLAR
;
A
#
# COMPACT_ATOMS: atom_id res chain seq x y z
N MET A 1 1.23 16.88 -5.92
CA MET A 1 2.32 16.18 -5.21
C MET A 1 2.40 14.81 -5.83
N GLU A 2 3.54 14.47 -6.41
CA GLU A 2 3.80 13.18 -7.06
C GLU A 2 4.20 12.20 -5.97
N GLY A 3 3.21 11.65 -5.26
CA GLY A 3 3.51 10.70 -4.20
C GLY A 3 3.89 9.32 -4.77
N GLY A 4 4.60 8.53 -3.99
CA GLY A 4 5.22 7.29 -4.45
C GLY A 4 6.40 6.87 -3.57
N LEU A 5 7.13 5.85 -4.00
CA LEU A 5 8.33 5.39 -3.33
C LEU A 5 9.58 5.81 -4.11
N TRP A 6 10.63 6.14 -3.37
CA TRP A 6 11.94 6.48 -3.90
C TRP A 6 13.01 5.73 -3.12
N ARG A 7 14.16 5.52 -3.75
CA ARG A 7 15.32 4.86 -3.17
C ARG A 7 16.53 5.78 -3.23
N TYR A 8 17.30 5.80 -2.15
CA TYR A 8 18.62 6.41 -2.14
C TYR A 8 19.71 5.35 -2.22
N SER A 9 20.60 5.48 -3.21
CA SER A 9 21.83 4.70 -3.26
C SER A 9 22.93 5.43 -2.49
N VAL A 10 23.34 4.89 -1.35
CA VAL A 10 24.39 5.51 -0.50
C VAL A 10 25.73 5.57 -1.23
N ASN A 11 26.11 4.49 -1.93
CA ASN A 11 27.40 4.41 -2.63
C ASN A 11 27.47 5.39 -3.81
N GLN A 12 26.37 5.55 -4.54
CA GLN A 12 26.30 6.43 -5.72
C GLN A 12 25.80 7.84 -5.38
N ARG A 13 25.39 8.07 -4.14
CA ARG A 13 24.80 9.32 -3.63
C ARG A 13 23.67 9.87 -4.51
N ARG A 14 22.84 8.98 -5.06
CA ARG A 14 21.73 9.35 -5.96
C ARG A 14 20.39 8.89 -5.41
N ALA A 15 19.38 9.73 -5.56
CA ALA A 15 17.98 9.37 -5.35
C ALA A 15 17.37 8.95 -6.69
N GLU A 16 16.50 7.95 -6.65
CA GLU A 16 15.74 7.43 -7.77
C GLU A 16 14.29 7.28 -7.35
N VAL A 17 13.37 7.84 -8.14
CA VAL A 17 11.94 7.60 -7.97
C VAL A 17 11.65 6.21 -8.51
N LEU A 18 11.11 5.33 -7.67
CA LEU A 18 10.74 3.98 -8.06
C LEU A 18 9.32 3.92 -8.57
N THR A 19 8.38 4.63 -7.94
CA THR A 19 6.97 4.60 -8.30
C THR A 19 6.34 5.97 -8.17
N THR A 20 5.27 6.21 -8.92
CA THR A 20 4.48 7.45 -8.88
C THR A 20 2.99 7.12 -8.80
N GLY A 21 2.22 7.96 -8.12
CA GLY A 21 0.75 7.99 -8.19
C GLY A 21 0.03 7.71 -6.87
N THR A 22 0.73 7.26 -5.83
CA THR A 22 0.14 7.01 -4.51
C THR A 22 0.22 8.23 -3.60
N THR A 23 -0.77 8.48 -2.75
CA THR A 23 -0.80 9.72 -1.93
C THR A 23 -0.01 9.63 -0.62
N ASN A 24 -0.25 8.58 0.17
CA ASN A 24 0.29 8.37 1.52
C ASN A 24 0.79 6.92 1.66
N PRO A 25 1.92 6.56 1.00
CA PRO A 25 2.45 5.19 1.04
C PRO A 25 3.16 4.89 2.37
N TRP A 26 2.40 4.75 3.46
CA TRP A 26 2.92 4.69 4.83
C TRP A 26 3.36 3.29 5.28
N GLY A 27 4.05 2.54 4.45
CA GLY A 27 4.64 1.26 4.84
C GLY A 27 4.97 0.41 3.62
N HIS A 28 6.09 -0.29 3.68
CA HIS A 28 6.49 -1.27 2.68
C HIS A 28 7.26 -2.40 3.34
N ASP A 29 7.22 -3.58 2.73
CA ASP A 29 8.03 -4.73 3.13
C ASP A 29 8.25 -5.66 1.94
N TRP A 30 9.06 -6.70 2.12
CA TRP A 30 9.51 -7.60 1.06
C TRP A 30 9.07 -9.03 1.33
N THR A 31 8.66 -9.76 0.28
CA THR A 31 8.45 -11.20 0.37
C THR A 31 9.78 -11.95 0.46
N ALA A 32 9.74 -13.24 0.79
CA ALA A 32 10.90 -14.12 0.77
C ALA A 32 11.63 -14.19 -0.60
N GLU A 33 10.91 -13.91 -1.69
CA GLU A 33 11.44 -13.87 -3.06
C GLU A 33 12.06 -12.52 -3.43
N GLY A 34 11.94 -11.51 -2.57
CA GLY A 34 12.43 -10.17 -2.84
C GLY A 34 11.47 -9.33 -3.68
N GLU A 35 10.17 -9.65 -3.68
CA GLU A 35 9.14 -8.78 -4.27
C GLU A 35 8.72 -7.74 -3.22
N GLY A 36 8.79 -6.45 -3.57
CA GLY A 36 8.47 -5.37 -2.65
C GLY A 36 6.99 -5.02 -2.72
N PHE A 37 6.28 -4.94 -1.61
CA PHE A 37 4.90 -4.44 -1.56
C PHE A 37 4.78 -3.27 -0.61
N PHE A 38 3.86 -2.37 -0.90
CA PHE A 38 3.62 -1.21 -0.06
C PHE A 38 2.15 -0.86 0.05
N VAL A 39 1.81 -0.28 1.19
CA VAL A 39 0.45 0.11 1.52
C VAL A 39 0.29 1.61 1.36
N ASN A 40 -0.90 2.04 0.99
CA ASN A 40 -1.26 3.44 0.84
C ASN A 40 -2.52 3.75 1.65
N THR A 41 -2.75 5.00 2.05
CA THR A 41 -3.91 5.36 2.90
C THR A 41 -5.10 5.95 2.12
N VAL A 42 -4.91 6.47 0.89
CA VAL A 42 -5.94 7.29 0.21
C VAL A 42 -6.49 6.64 -1.06
N ASN A 43 -5.62 6.30 -2.00
CA ASN A 43 -5.96 5.63 -3.26
C ASN A 43 -5.49 4.17 -3.22
N GLY A 44 -6.44 3.24 -3.21
CA GLY A 44 -6.14 1.80 -3.11
C GLY A 44 -5.38 1.39 -1.85
N HIS A 45 -5.37 0.11 -1.51
CA HIS A 45 -4.74 -0.37 -0.28
C HIS A 45 -3.33 -0.92 -0.50
N LEU A 46 -3.13 -1.74 -1.54
CA LEU A 46 -1.91 -2.52 -1.71
C LEU A 46 -1.37 -2.40 -3.13
N TRP A 47 -0.05 -2.22 -3.23
CA TRP A 47 0.65 -1.94 -4.47
C TRP A 47 1.93 -2.78 -4.55
N HIS A 48 2.21 -3.33 -5.72
CA HIS A 48 3.51 -3.95 -6.01
C HIS A 48 4.54 -2.85 -6.33
N LEU A 49 5.69 -2.84 -5.65
CA LEU A 49 6.81 -1.95 -5.91
C LEU A 49 7.55 -2.36 -7.19
N ILE A 50 7.08 -1.86 -8.33
CA ILE A 50 7.70 -2.07 -9.63
C ILE A 50 8.46 -0.78 -10.04
N PRO A 51 9.80 -0.79 -10.17
CA PRO A 51 10.55 0.39 -10.58
C PRO A 51 10.08 0.94 -11.95
N GLY A 52 9.80 2.24 -11.99
CA GLY A 52 9.23 2.93 -13.15
C GLY A 52 7.70 2.85 -13.25
N ALA A 53 7.01 2.23 -12.29
CA ALA A 53 5.55 2.12 -12.34
C ALA A 53 4.83 3.45 -12.09
N HIS A 54 3.80 3.68 -12.91
CA HIS A 54 2.88 4.80 -12.79
C HIS A 54 1.50 4.26 -12.41
N PHE A 55 1.05 4.59 -11.20
CA PHE A 55 -0.18 4.08 -10.61
C PHE A 55 -1.36 5.04 -10.77
N ALA A 56 -2.57 4.49 -10.73
CA ALA A 56 -3.81 5.25 -10.75
C ALA A 56 -3.86 6.24 -9.58
N GLN A 57 -4.03 7.53 -9.91
CA GLN A 57 -3.97 8.63 -8.95
C GLN A 57 -5.39 9.04 -8.53
N ALA A 58 -5.60 9.32 -7.25
CA ALA A 58 -6.89 9.87 -6.79
C ALA A 58 -7.14 11.29 -7.30
N ASN A 59 -6.08 12.08 -7.49
CA ASN A 59 -6.17 13.47 -7.91
C ASN A 59 -5.01 13.81 -8.85
N GLY A 60 -5.31 14.58 -9.90
CA GLY A 60 -4.30 15.08 -10.84
C GLY A 60 -4.13 14.20 -12.07
N VAL A 61 -3.13 14.56 -12.88
CA VAL A 61 -2.71 13.82 -14.07
C VAL A 61 -1.31 13.31 -13.81
N ASP A 62 -0.99 12.16 -14.38
CA ASP A 62 0.36 11.63 -14.31
C ASP A 62 1.40 12.65 -14.80
N PRO A 63 2.51 12.87 -14.06
CA PRO A 63 3.49 13.87 -14.45
C PRO A 63 4.23 13.51 -15.74
N ASN A 64 4.22 12.23 -16.14
CA ASN A 64 4.77 11.81 -17.42
C ASN A 64 3.66 11.84 -18.50
N PRO A 65 3.71 12.78 -19.46
CA PRO A 65 2.68 12.91 -20.50
C PRO A 65 2.71 11.76 -21.52
N LEU A 66 3.72 10.89 -21.45
CA LEU A 66 3.87 9.72 -22.31
C LEU A 66 3.33 8.44 -21.66
N THR A 67 2.73 8.53 -20.48
CA THR A 67 2.05 7.41 -19.83
C THR A 67 0.73 7.14 -20.54
N TYR A 68 0.61 5.98 -21.19
CA TYR A 68 -0.59 5.60 -21.94
C TYR A 68 -1.72 5.09 -21.04
N GLU A 69 -1.38 4.31 -20.03
CA GLU A 69 -2.32 3.73 -19.08
C GLU A 69 -1.65 3.62 -17.69
N LEU A 70 -2.42 3.92 -16.65
CA LEU A 70 -1.96 3.84 -15.26
C LEU A 70 -2.29 2.47 -14.68
N ILE A 71 -1.35 1.92 -13.90
CA ILE A 71 -1.51 0.63 -13.25
C ILE A 71 -2.46 0.78 -12.05
N ASP A 72 -3.46 -0.07 -11.95
CA ASP A 72 -4.37 -0.08 -10.80
C ASP A 72 -3.73 -0.78 -9.59
N GLN A 73 -4.40 -0.70 -8.43
CA GLN A 73 -3.96 -1.40 -7.23
C GLN A 73 -3.94 -2.92 -7.41
N HIS A 74 -3.17 -3.59 -6.57
CA HIS A 74 -3.03 -5.06 -6.59
C HIS A 74 -3.86 -5.74 -5.49
N ALA A 75 -4.68 -4.98 -4.78
CA ALA A 75 -5.67 -5.50 -3.84
C ALA A 75 -6.96 -5.87 -4.58
N ASP A 76 -7.61 -6.96 -4.15
CA ASP A 76 -8.94 -7.36 -4.61
C ASP A 76 -10.08 -6.58 -3.91
N HIS A 77 -9.72 -5.71 -2.97
CA HIS A 77 -10.64 -4.86 -2.23
C HIS A 77 -10.06 -3.46 -1.99
N TYR A 78 -10.96 -2.49 -1.80
CA TYR A 78 -10.60 -1.15 -1.34
C TYR A 78 -10.67 -1.08 0.20
N HIS A 79 -10.04 -0.05 0.77
CA HIS A 79 -10.12 0.22 2.21
C HIS A 79 -11.55 0.45 2.77
N PHE A 80 -12.49 0.83 1.90
CA PHE A 80 -13.93 0.97 2.18
C PHE A 80 -14.72 1.06 0.87
N ASP A 81 -16.04 1.26 1.01
CA ASP A 81 -16.92 1.74 -0.05
C ASP A 81 -16.46 3.08 -0.66
N VAL A 82 -15.95 3.01 -1.89
CA VAL A 82 -15.47 4.13 -2.72
C VAL A 82 -16.52 5.24 -2.95
N GLY A 83 -17.79 5.03 -2.62
CA GLY A 83 -18.87 6.01 -2.77
C GLY A 83 -19.10 6.92 -1.56
N ALA A 84 -18.49 6.64 -0.39
CA ALA A 84 -18.68 7.42 0.83
C ALA A 84 -17.49 8.38 1.11
N GLY A 85 -17.65 9.34 2.02
CA GLY A 85 -16.51 10.16 2.49
C GLY A 85 -15.71 9.41 3.58
N TRP A 86 -14.37 9.57 3.61
CA TRP A 86 -13.48 8.87 4.56
C TRP A 86 -13.91 8.95 6.04
N GLN A 87 -14.59 10.03 6.44
CA GLN A 87 -15.13 10.22 7.80
C GLN A 87 -16.16 9.15 8.17
N LYS A 88 -16.84 8.56 7.19
CA LYS A 88 -17.82 7.49 7.38
C LYS A 88 -17.17 6.16 7.77
N SER A 89 -15.86 6.02 7.61
CA SER A 89 -15.13 4.82 8.01
C SER A 89 -14.62 4.85 9.46
N ARG A 90 -14.80 5.97 10.17
CA ARG A 90 -14.31 6.16 11.55
C ARG A 90 -15.25 5.57 12.60
N ASP A 91 -14.75 5.52 13.84
CA ASP A 91 -15.52 5.26 15.06
C ASP A 91 -16.31 3.94 15.00
N GLY A 92 -15.70 2.91 14.42
CA GLY A 92 -16.25 1.56 14.34
C GLY A 92 -17.23 1.29 13.18
N LYS A 93 -17.60 2.31 12.40
CA LYS A 93 -18.58 2.18 11.30
C LYS A 93 -18.13 1.28 10.15
N ALA A 94 -16.82 1.10 9.98
CA ALA A 94 -16.25 0.22 8.97
C ALA A 94 -15.63 -1.05 9.58
N ASN A 95 -15.95 -1.41 10.82
CA ASN A 95 -15.36 -2.58 11.48
C ASN A 95 -15.61 -3.89 10.73
N ASP A 96 -16.78 -4.02 10.11
CA ASP A 96 -17.18 -5.19 9.31
C ASP A 96 -16.45 -5.22 7.96
N LEU A 97 -15.84 -4.11 7.56
CA LEU A 97 -15.03 -3.94 6.34
C LEU A 97 -13.54 -3.82 6.69
N GLY A 98 -13.09 -4.54 7.73
CA GLY A 98 -11.68 -4.54 8.11
C GLY A 98 -11.19 -3.30 8.85
N GLY A 99 -12.06 -2.33 9.18
CA GLY A 99 -11.71 -1.18 10.01
C GLY A 99 -11.54 0.14 9.26
N GLY A 100 -11.70 0.17 7.93
CA GLY A 100 -11.79 1.41 7.16
C GLY A 100 -10.47 2.00 6.64
N HIS A 101 -10.49 3.31 6.38
CA HIS A 101 -9.60 4.03 5.44
C HIS A 101 -8.12 4.23 5.78
N ALA A 102 -7.62 3.81 6.94
CA ALA A 102 -6.40 4.44 7.46
C ALA A 102 -5.31 3.44 7.79
N HIS A 103 -4.69 2.85 6.77
CA HIS A 103 -3.61 1.89 6.95
C HIS A 103 -2.22 2.54 7.00
N SER A 104 -1.36 1.97 7.83
CA SER A 104 0.05 2.30 7.98
C SER A 104 0.83 1.09 8.47
N GLY A 105 2.14 1.09 8.25
CA GLY A 105 2.98 -0.08 8.46
C GLY A 105 2.66 -1.18 7.44
N CYS A 106 3.70 -1.87 7.01
CA CYS A 106 3.59 -3.09 6.24
C CYS A 106 4.58 -4.08 6.84
N LEU A 107 4.10 -5.29 7.12
CA LEU A 107 4.94 -6.40 7.54
C LEU A 107 4.53 -7.62 6.72
N ILE A 108 5.46 -8.17 5.96
CA ILE A 108 5.33 -9.49 5.36
C ILE A 108 6.13 -10.42 6.27
N TYR A 109 5.40 -11.18 7.10
CA TYR A 109 6.04 -11.87 8.20
C TYR A 109 6.81 -13.11 7.73
N GLU A 110 8.14 -13.05 7.70
CA GLU A 110 9.02 -14.19 7.34
C GLU A 110 9.78 -14.78 8.53
N GLY A 111 9.48 -14.31 9.76
CA GLY A 111 10.18 -14.73 10.96
C GLY A 111 9.76 -16.11 11.50
N THR A 112 10.45 -16.54 12.57
CA THR A 112 10.14 -17.78 13.30
C THR A 112 9.62 -17.58 14.72
N ASN A 113 9.45 -16.33 15.17
CA ASN A 113 8.99 -15.98 16.52
C ASN A 113 7.48 -16.20 16.75
N TRP A 114 6.67 -16.00 15.72
CA TRP A 114 5.22 -16.24 15.69
C TRP A 114 4.89 -17.60 15.07
N PRO A 115 3.68 -18.15 15.32
CA PRO A 115 3.23 -19.39 14.70
C PRO A 115 3.38 -19.43 13.18
N ALA A 116 3.73 -20.60 12.65
CA ALA A 116 4.04 -20.79 11.23
C ALA A 116 2.89 -20.39 10.28
N VAL A 117 1.64 -20.40 10.74
CA VAL A 117 0.46 -20.00 9.96
C VAL A 117 0.50 -18.53 9.52
N TYR A 118 1.26 -17.69 10.23
CA TYR A 118 1.43 -16.28 9.90
C TYR A 118 2.56 -16.00 8.92
N ARG A 119 3.38 -17.02 8.57
CA ARG A 119 4.48 -16.82 7.63
C ARG A 119 3.95 -16.48 6.23
N GLY A 120 4.57 -15.51 5.58
CA GLY A 120 4.15 -14.96 4.29
C GLY A 120 2.83 -14.17 4.33
N ARG A 121 2.26 -13.93 5.51
CA ARG A 121 1.07 -13.07 5.65
C ARG A 121 1.48 -11.61 5.71
N LEU A 122 0.66 -10.77 5.09
CA LEU A 122 0.82 -9.32 5.12
C LEU A 122 0.03 -8.76 6.30
N PHE A 123 0.66 -7.90 7.09
CA PHE A 123 0.03 -7.22 8.21
C PHE A 123 0.13 -5.71 8.06
N THR A 124 -0.95 -5.00 8.41
CA THR A 124 -0.98 -3.54 8.45
C THR A 124 -1.65 -3.04 9.73
N LEU A 125 -1.29 -1.85 10.19
CA LEU A 125 -1.97 -1.15 11.28
C LEU A 125 -3.08 -0.27 10.70
N ASN A 126 -4.29 -0.39 11.23
CA ASN A 126 -5.44 0.42 10.83
C ASN A 126 -5.83 1.40 11.93
N PHE A 127 -5.66 2.70 11.67
CA PHE A 127 -5.96 3.78 12.62
C PHE A 127 -7.46 3.93 12.90
N HIS A 128 -8.30 3.75 11.89
CA HIS A 128 -9.76 3.88 12.05
C HIS A 128 -10.35 2.67 12.77
N GLY A 129 -9.89 1.47 12.39
CA GLY A 129 -10.32 0.20 12.98
C GLY A 129 -9.66 -0.14 14.30
N ARG A 130 -8.63 0.61 14.70
CA ARG A 130 -7.80 0.42 15.90
C ARG A 130 -7.32 -1.02 16.07
N ARG A 131 -6.82 -1.61 14.99
CA ARG A 131 -6.44 -3.03 14.91
C ARG A 131 -5.25 -3.25 13.97
N ALA A 132 -4.70 -4.46 14.02
CA ALA A 132 -3.88 -4.98 12.93
C ALA A 132 -4.77 -5.78 11.98
N ASN A 133 -4.65 -5.53 10.68
CA ASN A 133 -5.23 -6.34 9.63
C ASN A 133 -4.23 -7.41 9.21
N GLN A 134 -4.74 -8.58 8.81
CA GLN A 134 -3.95 -9.66 8.24
C GLN A 134 -4.54 -9.99 6.87
N GLU A 135 -3.72 -9.89 5.84
CA GLU A 135 -4.06 -10.19 4.46
C GLU A 135 -3.21 -11.35 3.93
N THR A 136 -3.66 -11.92 2.82
CA THR A 136 -2.91 -12.94 2.07
C THR A 136 -2.42 -12.36 0.77
N LEU A 137 -1.14 -12.56 0.47
CA LEU A 137 -0.60 -12.30 -0.86
C LEU A 137 -0.74 -13.56 -1.71
N ALA A 138 -1.77 -13.60 -2.56
CA ALA A 138 -1.94 -14.64 -3.55
C ALA A 138 -1.03 -14.36 -4.76
N ARG A 139 -0.57 -15.43 -5.42
CA ARG A 139 0.25 -15.38 -6.63
C ARG A 139 -0.53 -15.93 -7.80
#